data_AF-A0A396IJK7-F1
#
_entry.id   AF-A0A396IJK7-F1
#
_cell.length_a   1.000
_cell.length_b   1.000
_cell.length_c   1.000
_cell.angle_alpha   90.00
_cell.angle_beta   90.00
_cell.angle_gamma   90.00
#
_symmetry.space_group_name_H-M   'P 1'
#
loop_
_entity.id
_entity.type
_entity.pdbx_description
1 polymer ?
#
loop_
_entity_poly.entity_id
_entity_poly.type
_entity_poly.pdbx_seq_one_letter_code
_entity_poly.pdbx_strand_id
1 'polypeptide(L)'
;MAKLADISLAAGINILSAFIFFVAFAILRLQPLNDRVYFPKWYLKGLRTDPVHGGAFMRKIVNLDWRSYIRFLNWMPAALRMPEPELIDHAGLDSAVYLRIYLLGLKIFVPIAFLAWAVLVPVNWTSSGLENAGIKNITSSDIDKISISNVQRGSERFWSHIVVAYAFTFWTCYTLMKEYGKVTAMRLQFLATEKRRPDQFTVLVRNIPPDTDESVGELVEHFFLVNHPDNYLTHQVVYNANKLEKFVKKKSKLQNWLVYYQNKLERTSKRPEMKTGFLGLHGKKVDAIDYYTTEIDKLSKEIALERDKVTNDPKSTMPAAFVSFKSRWGAAVCAQTQQTRNPTIWLTEWAPEPRDVYWQNLAIPYVSLTVRRLIIAVAFFFLTFFFMIPIAIVQGLASLDGIQKAAPWLNPLVRVPVVMSFIQGFLPGIVLKLFLIFLPTILMMMSKFEGFGSISSLERRSASRYYLFCFVNIFLGNLLAGSAFQQLDTFIHQPANEYPITIGTAIPLKASFFILYML
;
A
#
# COMPACT_ATOMS: atom_id res chain seq x y z
N MET A 1 -11.51 29.86 -1.50
CA MET A 1 -11.46 28.77 -2.50
C MET A 1 -10.32 29.06 -3.46
N ALA A 2 -9.64 28.04 -3.97
CA ALA A 2 -8.53 28.22 -4.90
C ALA A 2 -9.06 28.77 -6.23
N LYS A 3 -8.46 29.85 -6.73
CA LYS A 3 -8.76 30.42 -8.05
C LYS A 3 -8.09 29.58 -9.14
N LEU A 4 -8.52 29.76 -10.39
CA LEU A 4 -7.89 29.12 -11.55
C LEU A 4 -6.38 29.43 -11.63
N ALA A 5 -5.98 30.65 -11.25
CA ALA A 5 -4.58 31.05 -11.11
C ALA A 5 -3.81 30.16 -10.13
N ASP A 6 -4.39 29.85 -8.97
CA ASP A 6 -3.76 29.03 -7.93
C ASP A 6 -3.56 27.58 -8.41
N ILE A 7 -4.56 27.04 -9.10
CA ILE A 7 -4.49 25.69 -9.70
C ILE A 7 -3.44 25.65 -10.83
N SER A 8 -3.40 26.68 -11.68
CA SER A 8 -2.42 26.75 -12.78
C SER A 8 -0.99 26.85 -12.27
N LEU A 9 -0.76 27.60 -11.19
CA LEU A 9 0.54 27.73 -10.55
C LEU A 9 0.96 26.41 -9.89
N ALA A 10 0.05 25.76 -9.15
CA ALA A 10 0.31 24.45 -8.55
C ALA A 10 0.63 23.39 -9.62
N ALA A 11 -0.16 23.35 -10.71
CA ALA A 11 0.08 22.45 -11.83
C ALA A 11 1.43 22.72 -12.50
N GLY A 12 1.79 23.99 -12.73
CA GLY A 12 3.07 24.38 -13.32
C GLY A 12 4.27 23.91 -12.47
N ILE A 13 4.21 24.11 -11.16
CA ILE A 13 5.24 23.65 -10.22
C ILE A 13 5.34 22.13 -10.22
N ASN A 14 4.22 21.42 -10.15
CA ASN A 14 4.20 19.96 -10.14
C ASN A 14 4.73 19.36 -11.44
N ILE A 15 4.30 19.87 -12.59
CA ILE A 15 4.79 19.43 -13.91
C ILE A 15 6.29 19.70 -14.04
N LEU A 16 6.76 20.88 -13.62
CA LEU A 16 8.19 21.21 -13.64
C LEU A 16 8.99 20.28 -12.72
N SER A 17 8.51 20.03 -11.51
CA SER A 17 9.15 19.12 -10.56
C SER A 17 9.20 17.68 -11.10
N ALA A 18 8.11 17.20 -11.70
CA ALA A 18 8.04 15.89 -12.33
C ALA A 18 9.03 15.80 -13.49
N PHE A 19 9.12 16.83 -14.32
CA PHE A 19 10.10 16.90 -15.41
C PHE A 19 11.54 16.83 -14.87
N ILE A 20 11.86 17.57 -13.80
CA ILE A 20 13.17 17.50 -13.14
C ILE A 20 13.45 16.08 -12.63
N PHE A 21 12.47 15.43 -11.98
CA PHE A 21 12.61 14.03 -11.53
C PHE A 21 12.81 13.06 -12.69
N PHE A 22 12.11 13.26 -13.82
CA PHE A 22 12.29 12.42 -15.01
C PHE A 22 13.69 12.58 -15.62
N VAL A 23 14.21 13.80 -15.68
CA VAL A 23 15.58 14.07 -16.14
C VAL A 23 16.59 13.45 -15.19
N ALA A 24 16.41 13.61 -13.88
CA ALA A 24 17.26 12.98 -12.86
C ALA A 24 17.23 11.44 -12.97
N PHE A 25 16.05 10.84 -13.10
CA PHE A 25 15.88 9.40 -13.31
C PHE A 25 16.62 8.92 -14.56
N ALA A 26 16.48 9.63 -15.68
CA ALA A 26 17.18 9.31 -16.91
C ALA A 26 18.70 9.32 -16.75
N ILE A 27 19.25 10.36 -16.12
CA ILE A 27 20.69 10.49 -15.88
C ILE A 27 21.18 9.38 -14.94
N LEU A 28 20.47 9.13 -13.85
CA LEU A 28 20.85 8.15 -12.83
C LEU A 28 20.75 6.71 -13.33
N ARG A 29 19.76 6.40 -14.20
CA ARG A 29 19.57 5.09 -14.81
C ARG A 29 20.69 4.72 -15.78
N LEU A 30 21.26 5.71 -16.47
CA LEU A 30 22.36 5.50 -17.41
C LEU A 30 23.71 5.26 -16.71
N GLN A 31 23.81 5.53 -15.40
CA GLN A 31 25.05 5.30 -14.65
C GLN A 31 25.27 3.81 -14.40
N PRO A 32 26.42 3.23 -14.80
CA PRO A 32 26.73 1.82 -14.58
C PRO A 32 26.76 1.43 -13.09
N LEU A 33 27.09 2.37 -12.20
CA LEU A 33 27.07 2.14 -10.75
C LEU A 33 25.66 1.83 -10.21
N ASN A 34 24.62 2.38 -10.84
CA ASN A 34 23.23 2.20 -10.42
C ASN A 34 22.52 1.06 -11.17
N ASP A 35 23.23 0.29 -11.99
CA ASP A 35 22.63 -0.74 -12.85
C ASP A 35 21.87 -1.80 -12.02
N ARG A 36 22.46 -2.22 -10.89
CA ARG A 36 21.81 -3.14 -9.93
C ARG A 36 20.57 -2.55 -9.24
N VAL A 37 20.44 -1.23 -9.17
CA VAL A 37 19.30 -0.55 -8.53
C VAL A 37 18.13 -0.43 -9.51
N TYR A 38 18.40 -0.09 -10.78
CA TYR A 38 17.36 0.10 -11.80
C TYR A 38 16.99 -1.19 -12.55
N PHE A 39 17.88 -2.20 -12.58
CA PHE A 39 17.62 -3.49 -13.23
C PHE A 39 17.75 -4.73 -12.30
N PRO A 40 17.35 -4.67 -11.01
CA PRO A 40 17.59 -5.76 -10.04
C PRO A 40 16.95 -7.07 -10.47
N LYS A 41 15.79 -7.01 -11.13
CA LYS A 41 15.05 -8.17 -11.59
C LYS A 41 15.79 -8.99 -12.65
N TRP A 42 16.60 -8.33 -13.48
CA TRP A 42 17.39 -8.99 -14.51
C TRP A 42 18.55 -9.77 -13.89
N TYR A 43 19.15 -9.22 -12.82
CA TYR A 43 20.15 -9.91 -12.00
C TYR A 43 19.54 -11.09 -11.23
N LEU A 44 18.37 -10.92 -10.62
CA LEU A 44 17.67 -12.00 -9.90
C LEU A 44 17.29 -13.16 -10.82
N LYS A 45 17.04 -12.88 -12.11
CA LYS A 45 16.78 -13.90 -13.14
C LYS A 45 18.05 -14.48 -13.78
N GLY A 46 19.22 -13.94 -13.46
CA GLY A 46 20.49 -14.34 -14.08
C GLY A 46 20.63 -13.96 -15.56
N LEU A 47 19.76 -13.08 -16.09
CA LEU A 47 19.79 -12.63 -17.49
C LEU A 47 20.82 -11.53 -17.73
N ARG A 48 21.27 -10.87 -16.66
CA ARG A 48 22.27 -9.81 -16.70
C ARG A 48 23.35 -10.13 -15.69
N THR A 49 24.59 -10.18 -16.16
CA THR A 49 25.77 -10.31 -15.32
C THR A 49 26.36 -8.93 -15.05
N ASP A 50 27.20 -8.82 -14.01
CA ASP A 50 27.90 -7.57 -13.76
C ASP A 50 28.72 -7.17 -14.98
N PRO A 51 28.81 -5.87 -15.30
CA PRO A 51 29.80 -5.38 -16.24
C PRO A 51 31.20 -5.52 -15.61
N VAL A 52 31.79 -6.72 -15.69
CA VAL A 52 33.19 -7.00 -15.37
C VAL A 52 33.69 -7.88 -16.51
N HIS A 53 34.66 -7.52 -17.35
CA HIS A 53 36.03 -7.11 -17.05
C HIS A 53 36.59 -6.32 -18.25
N GLY A 54 37.24 -5.16 -18.02
CA GLY A 54 38.07 -4.49 -19.04
C GLY A 54 37.70 -3.04 -19.35
N GLY A 55 37.95 -2.11 -18.43
CA GLY A 55 37.80 -0.68 -18.71
C GLY A 55 38.29 0.21 -17.57
N ALA A 56 38.75 1.42 -17.91
CA ALA A 56 39.19 2.45 -16.97
C ALA A 56 38.12 2.73 -15.90
N PHE A 57 38.54 2.94 -14.64
CA PHE A 57 37.67 3.14 -13.47
C PHE A 57 36.55 4.17 -13.70
N MET A 58 36.82 5.24 -14.45
CA MET A 58 35.82 6.27 -14.79
C MET A 58 34.67 5.75 -15.66
N ARG A 59 34.93 4.85 -16.62
CA ARG A 59 33.87 4.23 -17.44
C ARG A 59 33.02 3.22 -16.67
N LYS A 60 33.51 2.73 -15.52
CA LYS A 60 32.75 1.88 -14.60
C LYS A 60 31.79 2.66 -13.70
N ILE A 61 32.00 3.97 -13.56
CA ILE A 61 31.22 4.82 -12.65
C ILE A 61 30.29 5.73 -13.44
N VAL A 62 30.80 6.34 -14.52
CA VAL A 62 30.07 7.34 -15.29
C VAL A 62 29.94 6.94 -16.75
N ASN A 63 28.71 7.03 -17.27
CA ASN A 63 28.47 6.94 -18.71
C ASN A 63 28.80 8.29 -19.38
N LEU A 64 29.82 8.31 -20.24
CA LEU A 64 30.33 9.52 -20.90
C LEU A 64 29.65 9.81 -22.26
N ASP A 65 28.71 8.97 -22.70
CA ASP A 65 28.06 9.12 -24.01
C ASP A 65 26.93 10.16 -23.98
N TRP A 66 27.23 11.42 -24.31
CA TRP A 66 26.26 12.53 -24.37
C TRP A 66 25.02 12.23 -25.25
N ARG A 67 25.19 11.44 -26.33
CA ARG A 67 24.10 11.01 -27.22
C ARG A 67 23.05 10.15 -26.52
N SER A 68 23.45 9.39 -25.50
CA SER A 68 22.55 8.55 -24.70
C SER A 68 21.64 9.39 -23.82
N TYR A 69 22.11 10.56 -23.36
CA TYR A 69 21.32 11.49 -22.56
C TYR A 69 20.29 12.27 -23.38
N ILE A 70 20.55 12.53 -24.68
CA ILE A 70 19.57 13.15 -25.58
C ILE A 70 18.40 12.20 -25.87
N ARG A 71 18.67 10.89 -25.90
CA ARG A 71 17.69 9.82 -26.15
C ARG A 71 16.97 9.35 -24.88
N PHE A 72 16.95 10.17 -23.83
CA PHE A 72 16.49 9.74 -22.52
C PHE A 72 15.02 9.28 -22.47
N LEU A 73 14.14 9.79 -23.33
CA LEU A 73 12.72 9.37 -23.36
C LEU A 73 12.48 8.01 -24.01
N ASN A 74 13.50 7.36 -24.60
CA ASN A 74 13.34 6.08 -25.29
C ASN A 74 12.83 4.93 -24.40
N TRP A 75 12.93 5.06 -23.08
CA TRP A 75 12.43 4.03 -22.16
C TRP A 75 10.91 3.94 -22.13
N MET A 76 10.19 5.04 -22.34
CA MET A 76 8.73 5.09 -22.29
C MET A 76 8.08 4.29 -23.44
N PRO A 77 8.42 4.51 -24.73
CA PRO A 77 7.91 3.67 -25.80
C PRO A 77 8.43 2.23 -25.70
N ALA A 78 9.64 2.01 -25.16
CA ALA A 78 10.15 0.66 -24.92
C ALA A 78 9.32 -0.10 -23.86
N ALA A 79 8.86 0.59 -22.80
CA ALA A 79 8.02 -0.02 -21.77
C ALA A 79 6.64 -0.44 -22.31
N LEU A 80 6.09 0.32 -23.27
CA LEU A 80 4.81 0.03 -23.90
C LEU A 80 4.87 -1.06 -24.99
N ARG A 81 6.07 -1.39 -25.49
CA ARG A 81 6.26 -2.41 -26.53
C ARG A 81 6.18 -3.85 -26.00
N MET A 82 6.33 -4.06 -24.69
CA MET A 82 6.34 -5.40 -24.11
C MET A 82 4.92 -6.00 -24.15
N PRO A 83 4.73 -7.15 -24.82
CA PRO A 83 3.41 -7.79 -24.89
C PRO A 83 3.03 -8.40 -23.54
N GLU A 84 1.73 -8.48 -23.27
CA GLU A 84 1.19 -8.94 -21.97
C GLU A 84 1.64 -10.36 -21.57
N PRO A 85 1.72 -11.37 -22.47
CA PRO A 85 2.20 -12.71 -22.12
C PRO A 85 3.66 -12.71 -21.64
N GLU A 86 4.55 -12.00 -22.34
CA GLU A 86 5.94 -11.85 -21.92
C GLU A 86 6.04 -11.13 -20.57
N LEU A 87 5.15 -10.16 -20.30
CA LEU A 87 5.09 -9.47 -19.02
C LEU A 87 4.67 -10.42 -17.90
N ILE A 88 3.73 -11.34 -18.15
CA ILE A 88 3.30 -12.35 -17.18
C ILE A 88 4.44 -13.32 -16.87
N ASP A 89 5.13 -13.84 -17.89
CA ASP A 89 6.27 -14.75 -17.70
C ASP A 89 7.46 -14.02 -17.04
N HIS A 90 7.64 -12.75 -17.37
CA HIS A 90 8.73 -11.97 -16.81
C HIS A 90 8.44 -11.52 -15.37
N ALA A 91 7.23 -11.04 -15.08
CA ALA A 91 6.91 -10.36 -13.84
C ALA A 91 5.96 -11.08 -12.89
N GLY A 92 5.28 -12.11 -13.35
CA GLY A 92 4.19 -12.78 -12.64
C GLY A 92 2.83 -12.17 -12.97
N LEU A 93 1.80 -12.99 -12.81
CA LEU A 93 0.41 -12.60 -13.08
C LEU A 93 -0.04 -11.41 -12.23
N ASP A 94 0.29 -11.38 -10.95
CA ASP A 94 -0.17 -10.33 -10.02
C ASP A 94 0.32 -8.94 -10.44
N SER A 95 1.56 -8.83 -10.94
CA SER A 95 2.10 -7.57 -11.48
C SER A 95 1.37 -7.13 -12.75
N ALA A 96 1.06 -8.08 -13.64
CA ALA A 96 0.32 -7.79 -14.86
C ALA A 96 -1.13 -7.34 -14.57
N VAL A 97 -1.81 -8.00 -13.63
CA VAL A 97 -3.16 -7.62 -13.18
C VAL A 97 -3.13 -6.27 -12.47
N TYR A 98 -2.11 -5.98 -11.66
CA TYR A 98 -1.93 -4.65 -11.04
C TYR A 98 -1.79 -3.54 -12.09
N LEU A 99 -1.00 -3.76 -13.15
CA LEU A 99 -0.88 -2.80 -14.25
C LEU A 99 -2.20 -2.61 -15.02
N ARG A 100 -3.00 -3.68 -15.14
CA ARG A 100 -4.33 -3.58 -15.73
C ARG A 100 -5.29 -2.70 -14.94
N ILE A 101 -5.10 -2.49 -13.63
CA ILE A 101 -5.92 -1.54 -12.86
C ILE A 101 -5.77 -0.12 -13.43
N TYR A 102 -4.55 0.29 -13.81
CA TYR A 102 -4.32 1.59 -14.45
C TYR A 102 -4.92 1.65 -15.86
N LEU A 103 -4.76 0.59 -16.66
CA LEU A 103 -5.37 0.51 -17.99
C LEU A 103 -6.91 0.52 -17.92
N LEU A 104 -7.49 -0.16 -16.93
CA LEU A 104 -8.92 -0.13 -16.62
C LEU A 104 -9.36 1.28 -16.24
N GLY A 105 -8.60 1.98 -15.40
CA GLY A 105 -8.82 3.38 -15.07
C GLY A 105 -8.89 4.25 -16.32
N LEU A 106 -7.92 4.13 -17.23
CA LEU A 106 -7.93 4.87 -18.50
C LEU A 106 -9.14 4.51 -19.38
N LYS A 107 -9.48 3.23 -19.51
CA LYS A 107 -10.65 2.76 -20.29
C LYS A 107 -11.98 3.28 -19.74
N ILE A 108 -12.10 3.41 -18.41
CA ILE A 108 -13.30 3.96 -17.77
C ILE A 108 -13.32 5.48 -17.95
N PHE A 109 -12.27 6.18 -17.55
CA PHE A 109 -12.30 7.64 -17.41
C PHE A 109 -12.12 8.41 -18.73
N VAL A 110 -11.44 7.87 -19.76
CA VAL A 110 -11.25 8.60 -21.03
C VAL A 110 -12.58 8.85 -21.78
N PRO A 111 -13.45 7.85 -22.01
CA PRO A 111 -14.75 8.09 -22.64
C PRO A 111 -15.68 8.94 -21.78
N ILE A 112 -15.65 8.75 -20.45
CA ILE A 112 -16.43 9.55 -19.49
C ILE A 112 -16.01 11.02 -19.56
N ALA A 113 -14.70 11.30 -19.57
CA ALA A 113 -14.19 12.66 -19.67
C ALA A 113 -14.56 13.32 -21.00
N PHE A 114 -14.47 12.59 -22.12
CA PHE A 114 -14.87 13.09 -23.43
C PHE A 114 -16.38 13.44 -23.45
N LEU A 115 -17.23 12.56 -22.94
CA LEU A 115 -18.67 12.78 -22.91
C LEU A 115 -19.06 13.89 -21.93
N ALA A 116 -18.42 13.96 -20.76
CA ALA A 116 -18.59 15.07 -19.81
C ALA A 116 -18.22 16.42 -20.45
N TRP A 117 -17.11 16.46 -21.18
CA TRP A 117 -16.65 17.68 -21.85
C TRP A 117 -17.55 18.09 -23.01
N ALA A 118 -18.04 17.14 -23.79
CA ALA A 118 -18.92 17.42 -24.92
C ALA A 118 -20.35 17.83 -24.50
N VAL A 119 -20.87 17.28 -23.40
CA VAL A 119 -22.28 17.47 -23.00
C VAL A 119 -22.42 18.33 -21.75
N LEU A 120 -21.80 17.95 -20.63
CA LEU A 120 -22.04 18.61 -19.34
C LEU A 120 -21.41 20.01 -19.27
N VAL A 121 -20.23 20.20 -19.87
CA VAL A 121 -19.56 21.51 -19.86
C VAL A 121 -20.40 22.58 -20.57
N PRO A 122 -20.88 22.39 -21.83
CA PRO A 122 -21.74 23.38 -22.48
C PRO A 122 -23.08 23.61 -21.75
N VAL A 123 -23.72 22.55 -21.24
CA VAL A 123 -25.01 22.66 -20.54
C VAL A 123 -24.90 23.48 -19.26
N ASN A 124 -23.82 23.29 -18.50
CA ASN A 124 -23.58 24.02 -17.26
C ASN A 124 -23.10 25.45 -17.53
N TRP A 125 -22.24 25.65 -18.52
CA TRP A 125 -21.68 26.97 -18.85
C TRP A 125 -22.73 27.96 -19.36
N THR A 126 -23.71 27.48 -20.14
CA THR A 126 -24.81 28.30 -20.67
C THR A 126 -25.87 28.64 -19.62
N SER A 127 -25.69 28.25 -18.36
CA SER A 127 -26.63 28.51 -17.26
C SER A 127 -26.21 29.77 -16.51
N SER A 128 -27.17 30.56 -16.04
CA SER A 128 -26.94 31.75 -15.21
C SER A 128 -27.42 31.55 -13.76
N GLY A 129 -27.54 30.30 -13.31
CA GLY A 129 -28.08 29.97 -11.98
C GLY A 129 -27.26 30.56 -10.83
N LEU A 130 -25.93 30.60 -10.97
CA LEU A 130 -25.05 31.20 -9.94
C LEU A 130 -25.15 32.74 -9.90
N GLU A 131 -25.31 33.38 -11.06
CA GLU A 131 -25.46 34.84 -11.18
C GLU A 131 -26.81 35.32 -10.63
N ASN A 132 -27.88 34.58 -10.93
CA ASN A 132 -29.24 34.89 -10.49
C ASN A 132 -29.47 34.61 -8.98
N ALA A 133 -28.67 33.73 -8.38
CA ALA A 133 -28.82 33.37 -6.97
C ALA A 133 -28.45 34.51 -6.00
N GLY A 134 -27.79 35.57 -6.46
CA GLY A 134 -27.56 36.79 -5.65
C GLY A 134 -26.85 36.58 -4.31
N ILE A 135 -26.16 35.45 -4.12
CA ILE A 135 -25.46 35.13 -2.86
C ILE A 135 -24.18 35.95 -2.81
N LYS A 136 -24.28 37.18 -2.29
CA LYS A 136 -23.18 38.17 -2.16
C LYS A 136 -21.92 37.68 -1.42
N ASN A 137 -21.96 36.50 -0.80
CA ASN A 137 -20.86 35.97 0.02
C ASN A 137 -20.14 34.75 -0.57
N ILE A 138 -20.51 34.27 -1.77
CA ILE A 138 -19.77 33.18 -2.42
C ILE A 138 -18.94 33.79 -3.55
N THR A 139 -17.61 33.83 -3.33
CA THR A 139 -16.64 34.16 -4.39
C THR A 139 -16.67 33.05 -5.44
N SER A 140 -17.58 33.14 -6.41
CA SER A 140 -17.72 32.20 -7.51
C SER A 140 -16.44 32.19 -8.34
N SER A 141 -15.71 31.08 -8.33
CA SER A 141 -14.59 30.87 -9.23
C SER A 141 -15.12 30.46 -10.61
N ASP A 142 -14.37 30.74 -11.69
CA ASP A 142 -14.80 30.38 -13.06
C ASP A 142 -14.97 28.87 -13.26
N ILE A 143 -14.37 28.05 -12.38
CA ILE A 143 -14.52 26.59 -12.38
C ILE A 143 -15.91 26.18 -11.86
N ASP A 144 -16.49 26.97 -10.96
CA ASP A 144 -17.81 26.67 -10.36
C ASP A 144 -18.94 26.85 -11.38
N LYS A 145 -18.70 27.62 -12.47
CA LYS A 145 -19.65 27.79 -13.59
C LYS A 145 -19.82 26.53 -14.44
N ILE A 146 -18.81 25.65 -14.43
CA ILE A 146 -18.80 24.38 -15.21
C ILE A 146 -19.52 23.26 -14.44
N SER A 147 -19.88 23.51 -13.18
CA SER A 147 -20.48 22.54 -12.28
C SER A 147 -22.01 22.58 -12.27
N ILE A 148 -22.63 21.52 -11.75
CA ILE A 148 -24.08 21.43 -11.50
C ILE A 148 -24.60 22.55 -10.58
N SER A 149 -23.73 23.17 -9.76
CA SER A 149 -24.06 24.32 -8.92
C SER A 149 -24.55 25.53 -9.72
N ASN A 150 -24.16 25.67 -10.99
CA ASN A 150 -24.60 26.76 -11.85
C ASN A 150 -25.99 26.52 -12.49
N VAL A 151 -26.58 25.33 -12.35
CA VAL A 151 -27.89 25.00 -12.93
C VAL A 151 -29.01 25.54 -12.06
N GLN A 152 -29.95 26.28 -12.65
CA GLN A 152 -31.09 26.85 -11.93
C GLN A 152 -32.09 25.77 -11.46
N ARG A 153 -32.66 25.95 -10.27
CA ARG A 153 -33.68 25.02 -9.73
C ARG A 153 -34.90 24.96 -10.65
N GLY A 154 -35.40 23.74 -10.88
CA GLY A 154 -36.55 23.50 -11.78
C GLY A 154 -36.21 23.51 -13.27
N SER A 155 -34.94 23.69 -13.66
CA SER A 155 -34.53 23.65 -15.06
C SER A 155 -34.58 22.24 -15.65
N GLU A 156 -35.02 22.12 -16.90
CA GLU A 156 -34.99 20.86 -17.65
C GLU A 156 -33.57 20.33 -17.90
N ARG A 157 -32.54 21.16 -17.69
CA ARG A 157 -31.13 20.78 -17.82
C ARG A 157 -30.70 19.68 -16.86
N PHE A 158 -31.41 19.43 -15.76
CA PHE A 158 -31.11 18.29 -14.90
C PHE A 158 -31.31 16.94 -15.59
N TRP A 159 -32.16 16.87 -16.62
CA TRP A 159 -32.33 15.64 -17.41
C TRP A 159 -31.04 15.21 -18.11
N SER A 160 -30.24 16.16 -18.60
CA SER A 160 -28.95 15.81 -19.22
C SER A 160 -27.99 15.19 -18.19
N HIS A 161 -27.97 15.69 -16.96
CA HIS A 161 -27.15 15.11 -15.88
C HIS A 161 -27.58 13.68 -15.53
N ILE A 162 -28.89 13.43 -15.47
CA ILE A 162 -29.43 12.09 -15.20
C ILE A 162 -29.09 11.12 -16.33
N VAL A 163 -29.33 11.50 -17.59
CA VAL A 163 -29.01 10.66 -18.76
C VAL A 163 -27.52 10.34 -18.81
N VAL A 164 -26.67 11.35 -18.59
CA VAL A 164 -25.21 11.16 -18.54
C VAL A 164 -24.79 10.26 -17.38
N ALA A 165 -25.42 10.36 -16.21
CA ALA A 165 -25.15 9.48 -15.08
C ALA A 165 -25.50 8.00 -15.38
N TYR A 166 -26.63 7.75 -16.06
CA TYR A 166 -26.96 6.41 -16.55
C TYR A 166 -25.96 5.91 -17.58
N ALA A 167 -25.50 6.77 -18.50
CA ALA A 167 -24.47 6.40 -19.47
C ALA A 167 -23.13 6.07 -18.78
N PHE A 168 -22.70 6.84 -17.78
CA PHE A 168 -21.48 6.60 -17.01
C PHE A 168 -21.54 5.30 -16.23
N THR A 169 -22.65 5.05 -15.53
CA THR A 169 -22.84 3.81 -14.75
C THR A 169 -22.87 2.59 -15.66
N PHE A 170 -23.64 2.61 -16.76
CA PHE A 170 -23.67 1.55 -17.74
C PHE A 170 -22.28 1.26 -18.32
N TRP A 171 -21.56 2.29 -18.78
CA TRP A 171 -20.21 2.14 -19.35
C TRP A 171 -19.23 1.55 -18.33
N THR A 172 -19.28 2.03 -17.09
CA THR A 172 -18.41 1.55 -16.01
C THR A 172 -18.70 0.08 -15.69
N CYS A 173 -19.97 -0.29 -15.50
CA CYS A 173 -20.37 -1.67 -15.24
C CYS A 173 -20.00 -2.61 -16.39
N TYR A 174 -20.24 -2.19 -17.65
CA TYR A 174 -19.86 -2.95 -18.84
C TYR A 174 -18.34 -3.19 -18.91
N THR A 175 -17.54 -2.12 -18.70
CA THR A 175 -16.08 -2.20 -18.74
C THR A 175 -15.55 -3.09 -17.61
N LEU A 176 -16.10 -2.97 -16.40
CA LEU A 176 -15.75 -3.79 -15.25
C LEU A 176 -16.07 -5.27 -15.51
N MET A 177 -17.24 -5.59 -16.04
CA MET A 177 -17.63 -6.97 -16.36
C MET A 177 -16.70 -7.58 -17.41
N LYS A 178 -16.38 -6.82 -18.47
CA LYS A 178 -15.47 -7.26 -19.54
C LYS A 178 -14.05 -7.51 -19.02
N GLU A 179 -13.51 -6.61 -18.21
CA GLU A 179 -12.16 -6.78 -17.64
C GLU A 179 -12.13 -7.87 -16.57
N TYR A 180 -13.19 -8.04 -15.77
CA TYR A 180 -13.30 -9.15 -14.82
C TYR A 180 -13.27 -10.51 -15.54
N GLY A 181 -14.00 -10.64 -16.66
CA GLY A 181 -13.97 -11.84 -17.49
C GLY A 181 -12.57 -12.15 -18.03
N LYS A 182 -11.84 -11.13 -18.52
CA LYS A 182 -10.44 -11.29 -18.96
C LYS A 182 -9.51 -11.70 -17.83
N VAL A 183 -9.59 -11.03 -16.67
CA VAL A 183 -8.76 -11.35 -15.49
C VAL A 183 -9.02 -12.78 -15.01
N THR A 184 -10.27 -13.22 -15.05
CA THR A 184 -10.63 -14.60 -14.73
C THR A 184 -10.00 -15.58 -15.72
N ALA A 185 -10.11 -15.33 -17.02
CA ALA A 185 -9.51 -16.18 -18.04
C ALA A 185 -7.97 -16.27 -17.91
N MET A 186 -7.30 -15.13 -17.73
CA MET A 186 -5.85 -15.10 -17.51
C MET A 186 -5.45 -15.86 -16.26
N ARG A 187 -6.21 -15.71 -15.16
CA ARG A 187 -5.94 -16.44 -13.91
C ARG A 187 -6.08 -17.95 -14.10
N LEU A 188 -7.13 -18.40 -14.79
CA LEU A 188 -7.34 -19.82 -15.07
C LEU A 188 -6.24 -20.39 -15.98
N GLN A 189 -5.87 -19.67 -17.03
CA GLN A 189 -4.77 -20.06 -17.91
C GLN A 189 -3.44 -20.14 -17.16
N PHE A 190 -3.12 -19.13 -16.35
CA PHE A 190 -1.91 -19.09 -15.56
C PHE A 190 -1.85 -20.27 -14.56
N LEU A 191 -2.94 -20.55 -13.85
CA LEU A 191 -3.00 -21.70 -12.93
C LEU A 191 -2.83 -23.05 -13.63
N ALA A 192 -3.29 -23.18 -14.87
CA ALA A 192 -3.12 -24.39 -15.66
C ALA A 192 -1.67 -24.57 -16.16
N THR A 193 -0.98 -23.47 -16.50
CA THR A 193 0.40 -23.49 -17.02
C THR A 193 1.47 -23.47 -15.93
N GLU A 194 1.13 -23.05 -14.71
CA GLU A 194 2.09 -22.83 -13.63
C GLU A 194 2.82 -24.13 -13.26
N LYS A 195 4.11 -23.97 -12.96
CA LYS A 195 4.97 -25.09 -12.53
C LYS A 195 4.45 -25.69 -11.22
N ARG A 196 4.93 -26.90 -10.92
CA ARG A 196 4.63 -27.56 -9.65
C ARG A 196 5.18 -26.72 -8.51
N ARG A 197 4.28 -26.24 -7.66
CA ARG A 197 4.59 -25.52 -6.43
C ARG A 197 3.94 -26.25 -5.26
N PRO A 198 4.53 -26.19 -4.05
CA PRO A 198 4.00 -26.91 -2.89
C PRO A 198 2.61 -26.43 -2.46
N ASP A 199 2.27 -25.16 -2.67
CA ASP A 199 0.95 -24.58 -2.36
C ASP A 199 -0.22 -25.32 -3.04
N GLN A 200 0.01 -25.93 -4.21
CA GLN A 200 -1.01 -26.67 -4.95
C GLN A 200 -1.34 -28.04 -4.35
N PHE A 201 -0.49 -28.57 -3.47
CA PHE A 201 -0.60 -29.92 -2.89
C PHE A 201 -0.81 -29.88 -1.38
N THR A 202 -0.62 -28.72 -0.75
CA THR A 202 -0.61 -28.59 0.71
C THR A 202 -1.83 -27.79 1.19
N VAL A 203 -2.44 -28.27 2.27
CA VAL A 203 -3.55 -27.63 2.98
C VAL A 203 -3.07 -27.26 4.37
N LEU A 204 -3.39 -26.04 4.81
CA LEU A 204 -3.15 -25.60 6.17
C LEU A 204 -4.36 -26.01 7.02
N VAL A 205 -4.11 -26.89 7.98
CA VAL A 205 -5.11 -27.34 8.96
C VAL A 205 -4.91 -26.55 10.25
N ARG A 206 -5.99 -25.99 10.78
CA ARG A 206 -6.02 -25.23 12.03
C ARG A 206 -7.08 -25.77 12.98
N ASN A 207 -6.90 -25.47 14.27
CA ASN A 207 -7.79 -25.91 15.35
C ASN A 207 -7.95 -27.42 15.38
N ILE A 208 -6.81 -28.11 15.38
CA ILE A 208 -6.77 -29.53 15.69
C ILE A 208 -7.21 -29.68 17.16
N PRO A 209 -8.19 -30.54 17.46
CA PRO A 209 -8.67 -30.71 18.83
C PRO A 209 -7.54 -31.30 19.70
N PRO A 210 -7.42 -30.87 20.97
CA PRO A 210 -6.48 -31.48 21.89
C PRO A 210 -6.95 -32.89 22.23
N ASP A 211 -6.04 -33.85 22.16
CA ASP A 211 -6.23 -35.22 22.64
C ASP A 211 -5.30 -35.47 23.83
N THR A 212 -5.74 -36.28 24.80
CA THR A 212 -4.91 -36.68 25.94
C THR A 212 -3.97 -37.81 25.59
N ASP A 213 -4.34 -38.64 24.62
CA ASP A 213 -3.69 -39.92 24.37
C ASP A 213 -2.75 -39.87 23.16
N GLU A 214 -3.07 -39.03 22.16
CA GLU A 214 -2.30 -38.88 20.92
C GLU A 214 -1.61 -37.52 20.81
N SER A 215 -0.41 -37.50 20.21
CA SER A 215 0.22 -36.24 19.81
C SER A 215 -0.50 -35.60 18.63
N VAL A 216 -0.34 -34.29 18.44
CA VAL A 216 -0.95 -33.56 17.31
C VAL A 216 -0.55 -34.17 15.96
N GLY A 217 0.67 -34.71 15.84
CA GLY A 217 1.13 -35.36 14.62
C GLY A 217 0.42 -36.68 14.34
N GLU A 218 0.35 -37.56 15.34
CA GLU A 218 -0.33 -38.86 15.26
C GLU A 218 -1.83 -38.66 14.97
N LEU A 219 -2.47 -37.71 15.65
CA LEU A 219 -3.88 -37.39 15.45
C LEU A 219 -4.17 -36.90 14.02
N VAL A 220 -3.30 -36.06 13.46
CA VAL A 220 -3.41 -35.61 12.06
C VAL A 220 -3.22 -36.78 11.11
N GLU A 221 -2.23 -37.62 11.34
CA GLU A 221 -1.99 -38.80 10.51
C GLU A 221 -3.18 -39.75 10.53
N HIS A 222 -3.68 -40.11 11.71
CA HIS A 222 -4.85 -40.97 11.86
C HIS A 222 -6.09 -40.36 11.19
N PHE A 223 -6.38 -39.07 11.42
CA PHE A 223 -7.51 -38.39 10.82
C PHE A 223 -7.49 -38.40 9.28
N PHE A 224 -6.34 -38.12 8.67
CA PHE A 224 -6.23 -38.04 7.21
C PHE A 224 -6.07 -39.42 6.54
N LEU A 225 -5.51 -40.42 7.23
CA LEU A 225 -5.50 -41.79 6.73
C LEU A 225 -6.91 -42.39 6.68
N VAL A 226 -7.76 -42.09 7.66
CA VAL A 226 -9.14 -42.58 7.68
C VAL A 226 -10.01 -41.86 6.66
N ASN A 227 -9.93 -40.52 6.58
CA ASN A 227 -10.83 -39.72 5.75
C ASN A 227 -10.33 -39.54 4.30
N HIS A 228 -9.03 -39.60 4.06
CA HIS A 228 -8.40 -39.37 2.75
C HIS A 228 -7.31 -40.41 2.41
N PRO A 229 -7.60 -41.73 2.49
CA PRO A 229 -6.60 -42.80 2.46
C PRO A 229 -5.70 -42.78 1.20
N ASP A 230 -6.30 -42.59 0.03
CA ASP A 230 -5.55 -42.70 -1.23
C ASP A 230 -4.68 -41.47 -1.50
N ASN A 231 -5.13 -40.30 -1.04
CA ASN A 231 -4.55 -39.00 -1.39
C ASN A 231 -3.58 -38.45 -0.34
N TYR A 232 -3.68 -38.86 0.93
CA TYR A 232 -2.77 -38.41 1.97
C TYR A 232 -1.31 -38.78 1.64
N LEU A 233 -0.39 -37.83 1.78
CA LEU A 233 1.04 -38.03 1.54
C LEU A 233 1.82 -37.93 2.85
N THR A 234 1.84 -36.74 3.46
CA THR A 234 2.57 -36.46 4.70
C THR A 234 1.97 -35.24 5.40
N HIS A 235 2.34 -35.02 6.65
CA HIS A 235 2.03 -33.79 7.37
C HIS A 235 3.27 -33.18 8.01
N GLN A 236 3.20 -31.89 8.31
CA GLN A 236 4.21 -31.16 9.06
C GLN A 236 3.51 -30.31 10.13
N VAL A 237 3.76 -30.64 11.41
CA VAL A 237 3.20 -29.93 12.56
C VAL A 237 3.84 -28.54 12.68
N VAL A 238 3.04 -27.55 13.08
CA VAL A 238 3.50 -26.19 13.33
C VAL A 238 3.99 -26.07 14.77
N TYR A 239 5.19 -25.52 14.94
CA TYR A 239 5.78 -25.26 16.25
C TYR A 239 5.83 -23.77 16.57
N ASN A 240 5.69 -23.41 17.84
CA ASN A 240 5.86 -22.04 18.33
C ASN A 240 7.35 -21.65 18.41
N ALA A 241 7.93 -21.31 17.25
CA ALA A 241 9.33 -20.91 17.14
C ALA A 241 9.56 -19.38 17.26
N ASN A 242 8.62 -18.63 17.84
CA ASN A 242 8.67 -17.16 17.86
C ASN A 242 9.91 -16.59 18.59
N LYS A 243 10.33 -17.22 19.68
CA LYS A 243 11.54 -16.82 20.43
C LYS A 243 12.81 -17.16 19.65
N LEU A 244 12.84 -18.36 19.07
CA LEU A 244 13.94 -18.84 18.21
C LEU A 244 14.14 -17.92 17.00
N GLU A 245 13.06 -17.55 16.31
CA GLU A 245 13.11 -16.63 15.16
C GLU A 245 13.70 -15.26 15.55
N LYS A 246 13.34 -14.72 16.72
CA LYS A 246 13.91 -13.46 17.24
C LYS A 246 15.42 -13.58 17.44
N PHE A 247 15.91 -14.69 18.00
CA PHE A 247 17.34 -14.92 18.17
C PHE A 247 18.08 -15.08 16.84
N VAL A 248 17.53 -15.84 15.89
CA VAL A 248 18.12 -15.98 14.55
C VAL A 248 18.18 -14.63 13.82
N LYS A 249 17.12 -13.82 13.88
CA LYS A 249 17.11 -12.46 13.32
C LYS A 249 18.14 -11.55 13.99
N LYS A 250 18.30 -11.64 15.32
CA LYS A 250 19.33 -10.89 16.06
C LYS A 250 20.73 -11.31 15.62
N LYS A 251 21.00 -12.62 15.53
CA LYS A 251 22.28 -13.17 15.04
C LYS A 251 22.61 -12.67 13.64
N SER A 252 21.66 -12.71 12.70
CA SER A 252 21.87 -12.21 11.33
C SER A 252 22.21 -10.71 11.31
N LYS A 253 21.56 -9.88 12.15
CA LYS A 253 21.91 -8.46 12.27
C LYS A 253 23.33 -8.25 12.81
N LEU A 254 23.72 -9.00 13.83
CA LEU A 254 25.08 -8.91 14.39
C LEU A 254 26.13 -9.40 13.39
N GLN A 255 25.81 -10.42 12.59
CA GLN A 255 26.68 -10.87 11.49
C GLN A 255 26.93 -9.75 10.48
N ASN A 256 25.89 -8.99 10.11
CA ASN A 256 26.05 -7.84 9.21
C ASN A 256 26.96 -6.77 9.80
N TRP A 257 26.87 -6.51 11.11
CA TRP A 257 27.78 -5.60 11.80
C TRP A 257 29.20 -6.13 11.85
N LEU A 258 29.39 -7.41 12.13
CA LEU A 258 30.70 -8.06 12.11
C LEU A 258 31.37 -7.90 10.73
N VAL A 259 30.63 -8.19 9.65
CA VAL A 259 31.11 -7.99 8.27
C VAL A 259 31.46 -6.52 8.02
N TYR A 260 30.64 -5.58 8.48
CA TYR A 260 30.94 -4.14 8.37
C TYR A 260 32.27 -3.77 9.04
N TYR A 261 32.53 -4.26 10.26
CA TYR A 261 33.77 -3.97 10.98
C TYR A 261 34.99 -4.69 10.39
N GLN A 262 34.82 -5.90 9.86
CA GLN A 262 35.88 -6.60 9.10
C GLN A 262 36.26 -5.81 7.84
N ASN A 263 35.27 -5.38 7.04
CA ASN A 263 35.51 -4.53 5.87
C ASN A 263 36.19 -3.21 6.24
N LYS A 264 35.90 -2.66 7.43
CA LYS A 264 36.55 -1.44 7.93
C LYS A 264 38.01 -1.68 8.33
N LEU A 265 38.29 -2.83 8.95
CA LEU A 265 39.65 -3.28 9.28
C LEU A 265 40.48 -3.43 8.02
N GLU A 266 39.97 -4.11 6.98
CA GLU A 266 40.68 -4.30 5.71
C GLU A 266 41.03 -2.98 5.03
N ARG A 267 40.17 -1.96 5.15
CA ARG A 267 40.40 -0.63 4.54
C ARG A 267 41.41 0.24 5.29
N THR A 268 41.41 0.14 6.62
CA THR A 268 42.14 1.08 7.49
C THR A 268 43.41 0.45 8.09
N SER A 269 43.53 -0.88 8.02
CA SER A 269 44.56 -1.71 8.66
C SER A 269 44.70 -1.50 10.18
N LYS A 270 43.70 -0.87 10.81
CA LYS A 270 43.63 -0.61 12.25
C LYS A 270 42.39 -1.30 12.83
N ARG A 271 42.55 -1.97 13.96
CA ARG A 271 41.45 -2.66 14.65
C ARG A 271 40.37 -1.65 15.07
N PRO A 272 39.11 -1.84 14.63
CA PRO A 272 38.05 -0.89 14.94
C PRO A 272 37.57 -1.09 16.38
N GLU A 273 37.69 -0.03 17.18
CA GLU A 273 37.09 0.02 18.51
C GLU A 273 35.65 0.53 18.44
N MET A 274 34.81 0.05 19.36
CA MET A 274 33.49 0.62 19.60
C MET A 274 33.21 0.77 21.10
N LYS A 275 32.22 1.59 21.43
CA LYS A 275 31.68 1.70 22.79
C LYS A 275 30.37 0.92 22.88
N THR A 276 30.15 0.23 24.00
CA THR A 276 29.03 -0.69 24.18
C THR A 276 27.66 -0.04 24.45
N GLY A 277 27.61 1.24 24.78
CA GLY A 277 26.38 1.93 25.17
C GLY A 277 25.53 2.43 24.00
N PHE A 278 24.44 3.12 24.35
CA PHE A 278 23.44 3.60 23.39
C PHE A 278 24.08 4.46 22.29
N LEU A 279 23.89 4.05 21.03
CA LEU A 279 24.44 4.70 19.82
C LEU A 279 25.97 4.90 19.86
N GLY A 280 26.71 4.14 20.68
CA GLY A 280 28.16 4.28 20.84
C GLY A 280 28.60 5.52 21.64
N LEU A 281 27.70 6.18 22.37
CA LEU A 281 28.02 7.39 23.14
C LEU A 281 28.63 7.08 24.51
N HIS A 282 28.12 6.04 25.18
CA HIS A 282 28.50 5.65 26.54
C HIS A 282 29.10 4.24 26.56
N GLY A 283 29.77 3.86 27.65
CA GLY A 283 30.29 2.50 27.85
C GLY A 283 31.80 2.33 27.61
N LYS A 284 32.30 1.13 27.92
CA LYS A 284 33.70 0.75 27.78
C LYS A 284 34.08 0.64 26.31
N LYS A 285 35.28 1.09 25.96
CA LYS A 285 35.87 0.86 24.64
C LYS A 285 36.31 -0.59 24.56
N VAL A 286 35.81 -1.29 23.55
CA VAL A 286 36.12 -2.69 23.28
C VAL A 286 36.41 -2.87 21.80
N ASP A 287 37.19 -3.90 21.46
CA ASP A 287 37.35 -4.31 20.09
C ASP A 287 35.99 -4.76 19.52
N ALA A 288 35.56 -4.12 18.43
CA ALA A 288 34.26 -4.41 17.83
C ALA A 288 34.20 -5.84 17.30
N ILE A 289 35.27 -6.33 16.68
CA ILE A 289 35.28 -7.65 16.03
C ILE A 289 35.17 -8.75 17.10
N ASP A 290 36.03 -8.72 18.11
CA ASP A 290 36.03 -9.73 19.17
C ASP A 290 34.72 -9.68 19.97
N TYR A 291 34.17 -8.49 20.22
CA TYR A 291 32.85 -8.34 20.84
C TYR A 291 31.73 -8.99 20.02
N TYR A 292 31.60 -8.67 18.72
CA TYR A 292 30.54 -9.26 17.91
C TYR A 292 30.71 -10.77 17.76
N THR A 293 31.94 -11.25 17.64
CA THR A 293 32.24 -12.69 17.52
C THR A 293 31.78 -13.43 18.78
N THR A 294 32.15 -12.92 19.96
CA THR A 294 31.72 -13.52 21.24
C THR A 294 30.21 -13.44 21.46
N GLU A 295 29.54 -12.34 21.08
CA GLU A 295 28.08 -12.24 21.15
C GLU A 295 27.37 -13.17 20.17
N ILE A 296 27.92 -13.37 18.97
CA ILE A 296 27.41 -14.33 17.99
C ILE A 296 27.55 -15.76 18.51
N ASP A 297 28.66 -16.10 19.17
CA ASP A 297 28.88 -17.41 19.77
C ASP A 297 27.90 -17.67 20.92
N LYS A 298 27.68 -16.69 21.80
CA LYS A 298 26.66 -16.77 22.86
C LYS A 298 25.26 -17.00 22.28
N LEU A 299 24.87 -16.19 21.29
CA LEU A 299 23.57 -16.36 20.62
C LEU A 299 23.47 -17.69 19.89
N SER A 300 24.55 -18.22 19.33
CA SER A 300 24.54 -19.52 18.67
C SER A 300 24.26 -20.65 19.66
N LYS A 301 24.84 -20.57 20.86
CA LYS A 301 24.52 -21.50 21.97
C LYS A 301 23.08 -21.37 22.42
N GLU A 302 22.58 -20.14 22.62
CA GLU A 302 21.17 -19.90 22.98
C GLU A 302 20.20 -20.42 21.92
N ILE A 303 20.51 -20.23 20.63
CA ILE A 303 19.72 -20.75 19.50
C ILE A 303 19.67 -22.28 19.53
N ALA A 304 20.79 -22.96 19.81
CA ALA A 304 20.82 -24.42 19.90
C ALA A 304 19.93 -24.91 21.07
N LEU A 305 20.07 -24.31 22.25
CA LEU A 305 19.26 -24.64 23.43
C LEU A 305 17.76 -24.43 23.19
N GLU A 306 17.36 -23.30 22.60
CA GLU A 306 15.96 -23.04 22.28
C GLU A 306 15.43 -23.96 21.18
N ARG A 307 16.26 -24.35 20.21
CA ARG A 307 15.86 -25.30 19.17
C ARG A 307 15.55 -26.67 19.76
N ASP A 308 16.39 -27.15 20.66
CA ASP A 308 16.16 -28.42 21.35
C ASP A 308 14.90 -28.34 22.22
N LYS A 309 14.70 -27.22 22.92
CA LYS A 309 13.49 -26.97 23.70
C LYS A 309 12.22 -27.00 22.84
N VAL A 310 12.19 -26.29 21.71
CA VAL A 310 11.01 -26.24 20.84
C VAL A 310 10.69 -27.60 20.22
N THR A 311 11.70 -28.41 19.94
CA THR A 311 11.52 -29.74 19.33
C THR A 311 11.02 -30.76 20.36
N ASN A 312 11.50 -30.68 21.59
CA ASN A 312 11.21 -31.68 22.63
C ASN A 312 10.02 -31.30 23.53
N ASP A 313 9.61 -30.03 23.61
CA ASP A 313 8.52 -29.57 24.46
C ASP A 313 7.15 -29.72 23.76
N PRO A 314 6.26 -30.61 24.22
CA PRO A 314 4.93 -30.75 23.64
C PRO A 314 4.11 -29.47 23.70
N LYS A 315 4.34 -28.58 24.70
CA LYS A 315 3.65 -27.28 24.81
C LYS A 315 4.01 -26.32 23.69
N SER A 316 5.14 -26.55 23.01
CA SER A 316 5.55 -25.77 21.84
C SER A 316 4.87 -26.22 20.56
N THR A 317 4.22 -27.40 20.54
CA THR A 317 3.40 -27.84 19.41
C THR A 317 2.11 -27.04 19.36
N MET A 318 1.80 -26.47 18.20
CA MET A 318 0.56 -25.73 18.00
C MET A 318 -0.50 -26.67 17.41
N PRO A 319 -1.80 -26.43 17.67
CA PRO A 319 -2.90 -27.20 17.07
C PRO A 319 -3.12 -26.80 15.60
N ALA A 320 -2.05 -26.83 14.81
CA ALA A 320 -2.03 -26.53 13.39
C ALA A 320 -0.96 -27.38 12.69
N ALA A 321 -1.26 -27.78 11.44
CA ALA A 321 -0.35 -28.59 10.62
C ALA A 321 -0.51 -28.25 9.14
N PHE A 322 0.56 -28.42 8.38
CA PHE A 322 0.53 -28.43 6.93
C PHE A 322 0.38 -29.88 6.46
N VAL A 323 -0.73 -30.19 5.80
CA VAL A 323 -1.01 -31.55 5.30
C VAL A 323 -0.83 -31.55 3.79
N SER A 324 0.04 -32.42 3.30
CA SER A 324 0.34 -32.56 1.87
C SER A 324 -0.36 -33.78 1.30
N PHE A 325 -0.82 -33.64 0.06
CA PHE A 325 -1.53 -34.68 -0.68
C PHE A 325 -0.73 -35.09 -1.93
N LYS A 326 -0.92 -36.34 -2.39
CA LYS A 326 -0.32 -36.87 -3.62
C LYS A 326 -0.87 -36.16 -4.87
N SER A 327 -2.13 -35.72 -4.83
CA SER A 327 -2.83 -35.10 -5.95
C SER A 327 -3.30 -33.68 -5.62
N ARG A 328 -3.25 -32.78 -6.62
CA ARG A 328 -3.81 -31.41 -6.51
C ARG A 328 -5.30 -31.43 -6.23
N TRP A 329 -5.99 -32.43 -6.80
CA TRP A 329 -7.42 -32.63 -6.60
C TRP A 329 -7.73 -32.99 -5.14
N GLY A 330 -6.97 -33.90 -4.52
CA GLY A 330 -7.15 -34.26 -3.12
C GLY A 330 -6.96 -33.06 -2.19
N ALA A 331 -5.93 -32.25 -2.42
CA ALA A 331 -5.72 -31.00 -1.67
C ALA A 331 -6.90 -30.02 -1.87
N ALA A 332 -7.39 -29.87 -3.10
CA ALA A 332 -8.52 -28.98 -3.41
C ALA A 332 -9.82 -29.40 -2.72
N VAL A 333 -10.12 -30.70 -2.71
CA VAL A 333 -11.29 -31.25 -2.02
C VAL A 333 -11.18 -31.01 -0.51
N CYS A 334 -10.02 -31.31 0.08
CA CYS A 334 -9.78 -31.10 1.51
C CYS A 334 -9.93 -29.61 1.91
N ALA A 335 -9.38 -28.69 1.12
CA ALA A 335 -9.43 -27.25 1.42
C ALA A 335 -10.81 -26.61 1.23
N GLN A 336 -11.73 -27.24 0.50
CA GLN A 336 -13.08 -26.71 0.23
C GLN A 336 -14.18 -27.37 1.07
N THR A 337 -13.94 -28.59 1.57
CA THR A 337 -14.96 -29.36 2.29
C THR A 337 -14.87 -29.16 3.81
N GLN A 338 -16.03 -29.17 4.46
CA GLN A 338 -16.11 -29.18 5.92
C GLN A 338 -15.74 -30.58 6.43
N GLN A 339 -14.67 -30.66 7.24
CA GLN A 339 -14.11 -31.95 7.68
C GLN A 339 -14.91 -32.61 8.82
N THR A 340 -15.54 -31.84 9.70
CA THR A 340 -16.28 -32.38 10.85
C THR A 340 -17.61 -31.67 11.09
N ARG A 341 -18.49 -32.26 11.92
CA ARG A 341 -19.79 -31.67 12.29
C ARG A 341 -19.65 -30.27 12.91
N ASN A 342 -18.57 -30.01 13.65
CA ASN A 342 -18.30 -28.72 14.25
C ASN A 342 -17.49 -27.84 13.29
N PRO A 343 -18.03 -26.71 12.80
CA PRO A 343 -17.33 -25.87 11.82
C PRO A 343 -16.17 -25.07 12.41
N THR A 344 -15.83 -25.22 13.69
CA THR A 344 -14.72 -24.49 14.34
C THR A 344 -13.45 -25.34 14.54
N ILE A 345 -13.53 -26.64 14.27
CA ILE A 345 -12.47 -27.63 14.49
C ILE A 345 -12.07 -28.20 13.13
N TRP A 346 -10.80 -28.59 12.96
CA TRP A 346 -10.28 -29.11 11.68
C TRP A 346 -10.53 -28.14 10.51
N LEU A 347 -10.25 -26.86 10.76
CA LEU A 347 -10.40 -25.82 9.76
C LEU A 347 -9.32 -25.99 8.69
N THR A 348 -9.75 -26.28 7.47
CA THR A 348 -8.86 -26.42 6.31
C THR A 348 -8.86 -25.13 5.50
N GLU A 349 -7.67 -24.60 5.23
CA GLU A 349 -7.45 -23.45 4.35
C GLU A 349 -6.39 -23.85 3.30
N TRP A 350 -6.45 -23.26 2.11
CA TRP A 350 -5.38 -23.38 1.12
C TRP A 350 -4.06 -22.89 1.74
N ALA A 351 -3.02 -23.73 1.76
CA ALA A 351 -1.74 -23.31 2.30
C ALA A 351 -1.12 -22.26 1.36
N PRO A 352 -0.66 -21.10 1.88
CA PRO A 352 0.10 -20.16 1.07
C PRO A 352 1.47 -20.77 0.71
N GLU A 353 2.13 -20.21 -0.32
CA GLU A 353 3.49 -20.59 -0.66
C GLU A 353 4.42 -20.42 0.56
N PRO A 354 5.41 -21.30 0.81
CA PRO A 354 6.27 -21.21 2.00
C PRO A 354 6.94 -19.84 2.22
N ARG A 355 7.16 -19.07 1.16
CA ARG A 355 7.69 -17.69 1.21
C ARG A 355 6.65 -16.65 1.62
N ASP A 356 5.38 -16.93 1.38
CA ASP A 356 4.22 -16.10 1.71
C ASP A 356 3.64 -16.43 3.10
N VAL A 357 4.04 -17.55 3.71
CA VAL A 357 3.64 -17.90 5.09
C VAL A 357 4.18 -16.87 6.09
N TYR A 358 3.28 -16.27 6.87
CA TYR A 358 3.64 -15.43 8.00
C TYR A 358 3.63 -16.25 9.31
N TRP A 359 4.76 -16.90 9.58
CA TRP A 359 4.95 -17.89 10.65
C TRP A 359 4.53 -17.43 12.05
N GLN A 360 4.77 -16.15 12.39
CA GLN A 360 4.51 -15.63 13.74
C GLN A 360 3.04 -15.72 14.15
N ASN A 361 2.14 -15.66 13.18
CA ASN A 361 0.70 -15.65 13.43
C ASN A 361 0.09 -17.07 13.46
N LEU A 362 0.82 -18.10 13.02
CA LEU A 362 0.33 -19.47 13.06
C LEU A 362 0.25 -20.02 14.49
N ALA A 363 1.00 -19.43 15.42
CA ALA A 363 1.00 -19.82 16.83
C ALA A 363 -0.15 -19.21 17.66
N ILE A 364 -1.06 -18.45 17.03
CA ILE A 364 -2.14 -17.77 17.74
C ILE A 364 -3.37 -18.70 17.82
N PRO A 365 -3.94 -18.94 19.01
CA PRO A 365 -5.13 -19.77 19.15
C PRO A 365 -6.36 -19.06 18.55
N TYR A 366 -7.28 -19.84 17.98
CA TYR A 366 -8.41 -19.31 17.23
C TYR A 366 -9.35 -18.40 18.01
N VAL A 367 -9.65 -18.72 19.28
CA VAL A 367 -10.48 -17.86 20.13
C VAL A 367 -9.84 -16.48 20.31
N SER A 368 -8.50 -16.43 20.41
CA SER A 368 -7.76 -15.16 20.50
C SER A 368 -7.84 -14.35 19.21
N LEU A 369 -7.95 -14.99 18.03
CA LEU A 369 -8.09 -14.30 16.75
C LEU A 369 -9.34 -13.43 16.71
N THR A 370 -10.47 -13.92 17.21
CA THR A 370 -11.73 -13.15 17.24
C THR A 370 -11.60 -11.91 18.12
N VAL A 371 -11.03 -12.06 19.33
CA VAL A 371 -10.81 -10.94 20.25
C VAL A 371 -9.83 -9.92 19.66
N ARG A 372 -8.72 -10.38 19.07
CA ARG A 372 -7.73 -9.51 18.41
C ARG A 372 -8.35 -8.72 17.26
N ARG A 373 -9.16 -9.36 16.41
CA ARG A 373 -9.87 -8.69 15.32
C ARG A 373 -10.85 -7.63 15.84
N LEU A 374 -11.56 -7.91 16.93
CA LEU A 374 -12.45 -6.92 17.57
C LEU A 374 -11.65 -5.72 18.10
N ILE A 375 -10.56 -5.98 18.84
CA ILE A 375 -9.68 -4.91 19.37
C ILE A 375 -9.14 -4.04 18.23
N ILE A 376 -8.66 -4.65 17.13
CA ILE A 376 -8.14 -3.90 15.99
C ILE A 376 -9.26 -3.16 15.23
N ALA A 377 -10.47 -3.70 15.16
CA ALA A 377 -11.60 -2.99 14.57
C ALA A 377 -11.95 -1.73 15.36
N VAL A 378 -11.99 -1.83 16.70
CA VAL A 378 -12.22 -0.69 17.60
C VAL A 378 -11.06 0.32 17.52
N ALA A 379 -9.82 -0.16 17.55
CA ALA A 379 -8.64 0.70 17.42
C ALA A 379 -8.60 1.41 16.05
N PHE A 380 -8.99 0.73 14.97
CA PHE A 380 -9.09 1.32 13.63
C PHE A 380 -10.21 2.38 13.55
N PHE A 381 -11.34 2.15 14.21
CA PHE A 381 -12.40 3.15 14.32
C PHE A 381 -11.89 4.43 14.99
N PHE A 382 -11.25 4.29 16.16
CA PHE A 382 -10.67 5.44 16.86
C PHE A 382 -9.54 6.11 16.07
N LEU A 383 -8.66 5.32 15.44
CA LEU A 383 -7.64 5.86 14.54
C LEU A 383 -8.31 6.71 13.45
N THR A 384 -9.34 6.21 12.79
CA THR A 384 -10.01 6.93 11.71
C THR A 384 -10.63 8.23 12.22
N PHE A 385 -11.38 8.19 13.32
CA PHE A 385 -12.06 9.34 13.89
C PHE A 385 -11.10 10.41 14.41
N PHE A 386 -10.13 10.03 15.24
CA PHE A 386 -9.19 10.99 15.86
C PHE A 386 -8.17 11.54 14.88
N PHE A 387 -7.91 10.86 13.76
CA PHE A 387 -6.97 11.36 12.76
C PHE A 387 -7.48 12.59 12.00
N MET A 388 -8.78 12.91 12.08
CA MET A 388 -9.31 14.18 11.58
C MET A 388 -8.73 15.39 12.35
N ILE A 389 -8.41 15.25 13.64
CA ILE A 389 -7.93 16.36 14.47
C ILE A 389 -6.53 16.83 14.03
N PRO A 390 -5.50 15.96 13.90
CA PRO A 390 -4.21 16.37 13.35
C PRO A 390 -4.30 16.94 11.94
N ILE A 391 -5.15 16.37 11.07
CA ILE A 391 -5.38 16.91 9.73
C ILE A 391 -5.94 18.33 9.81
N ALA A 392 -6.95 18.57 10.65
CA ALA A 392 -7.55 19.89 10.80
C ALA A 392 -6.55 20.92 11.35
N ILE A 393 -5.72 20.55 12.34
CA ILE A 393 -4.68 21.42 12.89
C ILE A 393 -3.66 21.78 11.80
N VAL A 394 -3.19 20.80 11.04
CA VAL A 394 -2.22 20.99 9.96
C VAL A 394 -2.80 21.86 8.84
N GLN A 395 -4.03 21.58 8.41
CA GLN A 395 -4.71 22.36 7.38
C GLN A 395 -4.98 23.79 7.88
N GLY A 396 -5.35 23.96 9.15
CA GLY A 396 -5.53 25.26 9.79
C GLY A 396 -4.22 26.05 9.88
N LEU A 397 -3.12 25.42 10.29
CA LEU A 397 -1.79 26.03 10.32
C LEU A 397 -1.24 26.35 8.92
N ALA A 398 -1.70 25.65 7.89
CA ALA A 398 -1.35 25.92 6.50
C ALA A 398 -2.27 26.98 5.85
N SER A 399 -3.28 27.50 6.58
CA SER A 399 -4.11 28.63 6.14
C SER A 399 -3.45 29.97 6.45
N LEU A 400 -3.77 31.02 5.69
CA LEU A 400 -3.19 32.35 5.88
C LEU A 400 -3.40 32.89 7.29
N ASP A 401 -4.63 32.78 7.79
CA ASP A 401 -4.98 33.24 9.13
C ASP A 401 -4.26 32.44 10.22
N GLY A 402 -4.02 31.15 9.97
CA GLY A 402 -3.23 30.29 10.85
C GLY A 402 -1.76 30.66 10.89
N ILE A 403 -1.14 30.94 9.74
CA ILE A 403 0.28 31.33 9.65
C ILE A 403 0.50 32.71 10.25
N GLN A 404 -0.40 33.66 9.96
CA GLN A 404 -0.31 35.02 10.49
C GLN A 404 -0.43 35.06 12.03
N LYS A 405 -1.21 34.14 12.62
CA LYS A 405 -1.33 33.98 14.08
C LYS A 405 -0.20 33.17 14.71
N ALA A 406 0.20 32.05 14.11
CA ALA A 406 1.17 31.12 14.69
C ALA A 406 2.64 31.55 14.47
N ALA A 407 2.93 32.23 13.35
CA ALA A 407 4.28 32.61 12.98
C ALA A 407 4.30 34.02 12.35
N PRO A 408 4.10 35.08 13.17
CA PRO A 408 4.00 36.46 12.67
C PRO A 408 5.28 36.98 11.99
N TRP A 409 6.42 36.34 12.21
CA TRP A 409 7.69 36.64 11.53
C TRP A 409 7.70 36.27 10.05
N LEU A 410 6.77 35.43 9.58
CA LEU A 410 6.59 35.09 8.15
C LEU A 410 5.74 36.12 7.38
N ASN A 411 5.09 37.08 8.06
CA ASN A 411 4.29 38.13 7.44
C ASN A 411 4.94 38.87 6.25
N PRO A 412 6.24 39.23 6.26
CA PRO A 412 6.87 39.86 5.09
C PRO A 412 6.96 38.91 3.88
N LEU A 413 7.11 37.60 4.09
CA LEU A 413 7.19 36.59 3.03
C LEU A 413 5.80 36.23 2.48
N VAL A 414 4.78 36.21 3.34
CA VAL A 414 3.37 35.91 2.99
C VAL A 414 2.75 37.00 2.09
N ARG A 415 3.27 38.23 2.13
CA ARG A 415 2.81 39.33 1.26
C ARG A 415 3.22 39.18 -0.21
N VAL A 416 4.17 38.29 -0.52
CA VAL A 416 4.56 38.03 -1.92
C VAL A 416 3.47 37.17 -2.58
N PRO A 417 2.82 37.63 -3.66
CA PRO A 417 1.65 36.95 -4.24
C PRO A 417 1.95 35.53 -4.72
N VAL A 418 3.18 35.28 -5.19
CA VAL A 418 3.64 33.94 -5.62
C VAL A 418 3.77 32.99 -4.41
N VAL A 419 4.34 33.47 -3.31
CA VAL A 419 4.53 32.67 -2.08
C VAL A 419 3.18 32.41 -1.40
N MET A 420 2.29 33.40 -1.40
CA MET A 420 0.92 33.26 -0.92
C MET A 420 0.16 32.16 -1.67
N SER A 421 0.26 32.16 -3.00
CA SER A 421 -0.37 31.14 -3.86
C SER A 421 0.22 29.74 -3.61
N PHE A 422 1.54 29.64 -3.41
CA PHE A 422 2.21 28.38 -3.08
C PHE A 422 1.78 27.83 -1.72
N ILE A 423 1.74 28.68 -0.69
CA ILE A 423 1.35 28.28 0.66
C ILE A 423 -0.11 27.83 0.70
N GLN A 424 -1.03 28.55 0.04
CA GLN A 424 -2.45 28.18 0.04
C GLN A 424 -2.76 26.97 -0.85
N GLY A 425 -2.06 26.84 -1.99
CA GLY A 425 -2.36 25.80 -2.99
C GLY A 425 -1.61 24.49 -2.81
N PHE A 426 -0.37 24.52 -2.30
CA PHE A 426 0.55 23.38 -2.38
C PHE A 426 0.96 22.81 -1.01
N LEU A 427 1.18 23.67 -0.01
CA LEU A 427 1.66 23.24 1.31
C LEU A 427 0.70 22.25 2.01
N PRO A 428 -0.63 22.46 2.06
CA PRO A 428 -1.54 21.51 2.70
C PRO A 428 -1.47 20.11 2.06
N GLY A 429 -1.27 20.04 0.74
CA GLY A 429 -1.14 18.78 -0.01
C GLY A 429 0.12 18.01 0.38
N ILE A 430 1.28 18.69 0.45
CA ILE A 430 2.53 18.07 0.91
C ILE A 430 2.39 17.54 2.34
N VAL A 431 1.86 18.36 3.25
CA VAL A 431 1.80 17.94 4.65
C VAL A 431 0.85 16.75 4.80
N LEU A 432 -0.31 16.76 4.14
CA LEU A 432 -1.20 15.61 4.11
C LEU A 432 -0.49 14.35 3.56
N LYS A 433 0.26 14.47 2.47
CA LYS A 433 1.03 13.36 1.90
C LYS A 433 2.08 12.81 2.86
N LEU A 434 2.80 13.69 3.59
CA LEU A 434 3.77 13.27 4.62
C LEU A 434 3.11 12.45 5.72
N PHE A 435 1.94 12.86 6.21
CA PHE A 435 1.17 12.09 7.20
C PHE A 435 0.67 10.75 6.64
N LEU A 436 0.23 10.73 5.37
CA LEU A 436 -0.25 9.51 4.71
C LEU A 436 0.87 8.50 4.42
N ILE A 437 2.15 8.91 4.34
CA ILE A 437 3.28 7.98 4.15
C ILE A 437 3.48 7.07 5.36
N PHE A 438 3.24 7.57 6.57
CA PHE A 438 3.38 6.76 7.80
C PHE A 438 2.21 5.79 7.98
N LEU A 439 1.03 6.13 7.49
CA LEU A 439 -0.19 5.36 7.74
C LEU A 439 -0.13 3.89 7.28
N PRO A 440 0.34 3.53 6.06
CA PRO A 440 0.48 2.14 5.65
C PRO A 440 1.31 1.30 6.63
N THR A 441 2.33 1.87 7.25
CA THR A 441 3.14 1.15 8.25
C THR A 441 2.33 0.83 9.51
N ILE A 442 1.50 1.78 9.98
CA ILE A 442 0.60 1.60 11.12
C ILE A 442 -0.46 0.54 10.80
N LEU A 443 -1.10 0.64 9.63
CA LEU A 443 -2.12 -0.32 9.19
C LEU A 443 -1.55 -1.73 8.98
N MET A 444 -0.30 -1.83 8.52
CA MET A 444 0.41 -3.10 8.42
C MET A 444 0.71 -3.69 9.82
N MET A 445 1.11 -2.87 10.79
CA MET A 445 1.29 -3.32 12.18
C MET A 445 -0.02 -3.81 12.80
N MET A 446 -1.12 -3.07 12.59
CA MET A 446 -2.46 -3.49 13.02
C MET A 446 -2.87 -4.82 12.39
N SER A 447 -2.65 -4.97 11.08
CA SER A 447 -3.01 -6.20 10.36
C SER A 447 -2.17 -7.40 10.82
N LYS A 448 -0.88 -7.20 11.13
CA LYS A 448 -0.02 -8.25 11.73
C LYS A 448 -0.56 -8.73 13.07
N PHE A 449 -1.08 -7.85 13.91
CA PHE A 449 -1.65 -8.20 15.22
C PHE A 449 -2.94 -9.03 15.13
N GLU A 450 -3.72 -8.90 14.04
CA GLU A 450 -4.97 -9.66 13.83
C GLU A 450 -4.77 -11.16 13.62
N GLY A 451 -3.56 -11.60 13.25
CA GLY A 451 -3.24 -13.01 13.14
C GLY A 451 -3.53 -13.67 11.78
N PHE A 452 -3.39 -12.96 10.66
CA PHE A 452 -3.43 -13.63 9.34
C PHE A 452 -2.16 -14.47 9.10
N GLY A 453 -2.34 -15.64 8.49
CA GLY A 453 -1.25 -16.61 8.26
C GLY A 453 -0.43 -16.40 6.99
N SER A 454 -0.83 -15.48 6.10
CA SER A 454 -0.10 -15.17 4.87
C SER A 454 0.17 -13.68 4.71
N ILE A 455 1.30 -13.34 4.09
CA ILE A 455 1.70 -11.97 3.79
C ILE A 455 0.70 -11.37 2.78
N SER A 456 0.30 -12.12 1.76
CA SER A 456 -0.72 -11.73 0.79
C SER A 456 -2.05 -11.33 1.47
N SER A 457 -2.50 -12.08 2.48
CA SER A 457 -3.72 -11.75 3.22
C SER A 457 -3.56 -10.49 4.09
N LEU A 458 -2.38 -10.32 4.71
CA LEU A 458 -2.03 -9.13 5.50
C LEU A 458 -2.03 -7.87 4.62
N GLU A 459 -1.41 -7.94 3.44
CA GLU A 459 -1.35 -6.83 2.49
C GLU A 459 -2.75 -6.47 1.97
N ARG A 460 -3.56 -7.46 1.58
CA ARG A 460 -4.95 -7.24 1.16
C ARG A 460 -5.79 -6.57 2.24
N ARG A 461 -5.66 -7.01 3.51
CA ARG A 461 -6.39 -6.43 4.64
C ARG A 461 -5.92 -5.00 4.94
N SER A 462 -4.61 -4.77 4.92
CA SER A 462 -4.02 -3.45 5.10
C SER A 462 -4.47 -2.47 4.02
N ALA A 463 -4.46 -2.89 2.75
CA ALA A 463 -4.93 -2.09 1.61
C ALA A 463 -6.43 -1.77 1.71
N SER A 464 -7.27 -2.74 2.10
CA SER A 464 -8.70 -2.51 2.33
C SER A 464 -8.96 -1.48 3.43
N ARG A 465 -8.20 -1.53 4.53
CA ARG A 465 -8.27 -0.52 5.59
C ARG A 465 -7.79 0.84 5.14
N TYR A 466 -6.69 0.88 4.38
CA TYR A 466 -6.16 2.11 3.82
C TYR A 466 -7.20 2.76 2.91
N TYR A 467 -7.86 1.98 2.05
CA TYR A 467 -8.99 2.45 1.24
C TYR A 467 -10.12 3.01 2.11
N LEU A 468 -10.60 2.28 3.12
CA LEU A 468 -11.66 2.74 4.01
C LEU A 468 -11.27 4.03 4.75
N PHE A 469 -10.02 4.11 5.22
CA PHE A 469 -9.49 5.29 5.87
C PHE A 469 -9.47 6.49 4.90
N CYS A 470 -8.95 6.32 3.68
CA CYS A 470 -8.93 7.37 2.67
C CYS A 470 -10.34 7.81 2.30
N PHE A 471 -11.28 6.86 2.17
CA PHE A 471 -12.68 7.14 1.89
C PHE A 471 -13.33 7.96 3.03
N VAL A 472 -13.13 7.59 4.29
CA VAL A 472 -13.72 8.31 5.42
C VAL A 472 -13.04 9.65 5.66
N ASN A 473 -11.71 9.72 5.71
CA ASN A 473 -11.01 10.93 6.13
C ASN A 473 -10.72 11.89 4.97
N ILE A 474 -10.26 11.38 3.82
CA ILE A 474 -9.88 12.23 2.69
C ILE A 474 -11.10 12.60 1.86
N PHE A 475 -12.00 11.64 1.60
CA PHE A 475 -13.21 11.91 0.81
C PHE A 475 -14.32 12.48 1.70
N LEU A 476 -14.89 11.68 2.61
CA LEU A 476 -16.06 12.09 3.39
C LEU A 476 -15.74 13.20 4.42
N GLY A 477 -14.57 13.13 5.06
CA GLY A 477 -14.11 14.11 6.05
C GLY A 477 -13.92 15.49 5.44
N ASN A 478 -13.18 15.61 4.32
CA ASN A 478 -13.05 16.90 3.62
C ASN A 478 -14.37 17.38 3.02
N LEU A 479 -15.26 16.47 2.60
CA LEU A 479 -16.59 16.84 2.09
C LEU A 479 -17.44 17.47 3.20
N LEU A 480 -17.62 16.77 4.32
CA LEU A 480 -18.48 17.17 5.43
C LEU A 480 -17.87 18.31 6.28
N ALA A 481 -16.62 18.17 6.70
CA ALA A 481 -15.96 19.20 7.51
C ALA A 481 -15.73 20.45 6.66
N GLY A 482 -15.32 20.29 5.41
CA GLY A 482 -15.09 21.41 4.52
C GLY A 482 -16.37 22.20 4.22
N SER A 483 -17.52 21.54 4.03
CA SER A 483 -18.80 22.23 3.86
C SER A 483 -19.27 22.85 5.17
N ALA A 484 -19.18 22.12 6.27
CA ALA A 484 -19.63 22.59 7.60
C ALA A 484 -18.86 23.82 8.08
N PHE A 485 -17.52 23.86 7.93
CA PHE A 485 -16.72 25.01 8.39
C PHE A 485 -16.88 26.26 7.52
N GLN A 486 -17.04 26.11 6.19
CA GLN A 486 -17.22 27.27 5.30
C GLN A 486 -18.61 27.88 5.39
N GLN A 487 -19.61 27.09 5.76
CA GLN A 487 -21.01 27.50 5.86
C GLN A 487 -21.51 27.49 7.31
N LEU A 488 -20.62 27.43 8.31
CA LEU A 488 -20.99 27.33 9.72
C LEU A 488 -21.89 28.49 10.14
N ASP A 489 -21.53 29.70 9.72
CA ASP A 489 -22.29 30.91 10.00
C ASP A 489 -23.68 30.85 9.34
N THR A 490 -23.78 30.38 8.10
CA THR A 490 -25.08 30.15 7.44
C THR A 490 -25.88 29.02 8.09
N PHE A 491 -25.26 27.93 8.54
CA PHE A 491 -25.96 26.80 9.17
C PHE A 491 -26.55 27.15 10.54
N ILE A 492 -25.88 28.02 11.30
CA ILE A 492 -26.36 28.49 12.61
C ILE A 492 -27.60 29.38 12.46
N HIS A 493 -27.69 30.15 11.36
CA HIS A 493 -28.75 31.15 11.16
C HIS A 493 -29.86 30.70 10.21
N GLN A 494 -29.70 29.57 9.51
CA GLN A 494 -30.69 29.03 8.56
C GLN A 494 -31.65 28.02 9.20
N PRO A 495 -32.93 27.98 8.75
CA PRO A 495 -33.87 26.95 9.17
C PRO A 495 -33.46 25.57 8.63
N ALA A 496 -33.79 24.50 9.37
CA ALA A 496 -33.35 23.13 9.07
C ALA A 496 -33.74 22.62 7.67
N ASN A 497 -34.79 23.17 7.06
CA ASN A 497 -35.24 22.83 5.71
C ASN A 497 -34.24 23.24 4.61
N GLU A 498 -33.34 24.19 4.89
CA GLU A 498 -32.34 24.65 3.93
C GLU A 498 -31.03 23.85 3.98
N TYR A 499 -30.81 23.01 5.00
CA TYR A 499 -29.58 22.24 5.16
C TYR A 499 -29.26 21.33 3.96
N PRO A 500 -30.20 20.55 3.38
CA PRO A 500 -29.90 19.70 2.24
C PRO A 500 -29.49 20.49 1.00
N ILE A 501 -30.09 21.66 0.82
CA ILE A 501 -29.83 22.57 -0.30
C ILE A 501 -28.42 23.16 -0.19
N THR A 502 -28.07 23.65 1.01
CA THR A 502 -26.78 24.25 1.31
C THR A 502 -25.64 23.22 1.18
N ILE A 503 -25.87 21.97 1.61
CA ILE A 503 -24.93 20.86 1.39
C ILE A 503 -24.80 20.54 -0.11
N GLY A 504 -25.93 20.48 -0.84
CA GLY A 504 -25.95 20.20 -2.28
C GLY A 504 -25.16 21.22 -3.11
N THR A 505 -25.17 22.51 -2.74
CA THR A 505 -24.36 23.54 -3.40
C THR A 505 -22.90 23.54 -2.95
N ALA A 506 -22.59 23.04 -1.75
CA ALA A 506 -21.23 22.99 -1.21
C ALA A 506 -20.37 21.87 -1.80
N ILE A 507 -20.96 20.71 -2.10
CA ILE A 507 -20.24 19.53 -2.61
C ILE A 507 -19.41 19.86 -3.87
N PRO A 508 -19.98 20.49 -4.91
CA PRO A 508 -19.23 20.72 -6.14
C PRO A 508 -18.11 21.76 -5.99
N LEU A 509 -18.25 22.71 -5.06
CA LEU A 509 -17.22 23.70 -4.74
C LEU A 509 -15.94 23.06 -4.17
N LYS A 510 -16.01 21.82 -3.68
CA LYS A 510 -14.85 21.05 -3.21
C LYS A 510 -14.03 20.40 -4.32
N ALA A 511 -14.51 20.41 -5.57
CA ALA A 511 -13.76 19.85 -6.70
C ALA A 511 -12.35 20.45 -6.82
N SER A 512 -12.21 21.77 -6.63
CA SER A 512 -10.92 22.46 -6.68
C SER A 512 -9.90 21.94 -5.66
N PHE A 513 -10.35 21.51 -4.48
CA PHE A 513 -9.48 20.88 -3.50
C PHE A 513 -8.97 19.51 -3.97
N PHE A 514 -9.87 18.67 -4.53
CA PHE A 514 -9.46 17.36 -5.05
C PHE A 514 -8.57 17.45 -6.28
N ILE A 515 -8.73 18.49 -7.12
CA ILE A 515 -7.82 18.77 -8.24
C ILE A 515 -6.42 19.09 -7.70
N LEU A 516 -6.30 19.99 -6.71
CA LEU A 516 -5.03 20.31 -6.08
C LEU A 516 -4.41 19.13 -5.33
N TYR A 517 -5.23 18.24 -4.75
CA TYR A 517 -4.75 17.03 -4.10
C TYR A 517 -4.18 16.00 -5.10
N MET A 518 -4.74 15.93 -6.31
CA MET A 518 -4.29 15.03 -7.37
C MET A 518 -3.03 15.51 -8.09
N LEU A 519 -2.84 16.83 -8.19
CA LEU A 519 -1.65 17.47 -8.77
C LEU A 519 -0.45 17.32 -7.83
#